data_AF-A0A831PNR4-F1
#
_entry.id   AF-A0A831PNR4-F1
#
_cell.length_a   1.000
_cell.length_b   1.000
_cell.length_c   1.000
_cell.angle_alpha   90.00
_cell.angle_beta   90.00
_cell.angle_gamma   90.00
#
_symmetry.space_group_name_H-M   'P 1'
#
loop_
_entity.id
_entity.type
_entity.pdbx_description
1 polymer ?
#
loop_
_entity_poly.entity_id
_entity_poly.type
_entity_poly.pdbx_seq_one_letter_code
_entity_poly.pdbx_strand_id
1 'polypeptide(L)'
;MWRNGNVNANLQRVALLDLQEADFPYRLGGMLDLRFQGENLQEQGRSEGRFSVEVRDIMLLGLERIGLPSEVLLGVLQLNGNFSEARVSVEQLVATGGVLELSGGGTLLVGATPEQTRLNLNVRLHPTRQTPENIRDLLMLTGVRPGPDGSYTLQIGGTAARPVVR
;
A
#
# COMPACT_ATOMS: atom_id res chain seq x y z
N MET A 1 3.24 -37.64 -0.66
CA MET A 1 3.73 -36.98 0.58
C MET A 1 4.58 -35.80 0.13
N TRP A 2 3.98 -34.63 -0.07
CA TRP A 2 4.67 -33.41 -0.53
C TRP A 2 5.30 -32.76 0.69
N ARG A 3 6.63 -32.84 0.82
CA ARG A 3 7.34 -32.55 2.08
C ARG A 3 7.90 -31.13 2.19
N ASN A 4 7.65 -30.28 1.20
CA ASN A 4 8.20 -28.94 1.11
C ASN A 4 7.27 -28.08 0.24
N GLY A 5 6.37 -27.34 0.89
CA GLY A 5 5.36 -26.51 0.23
C GLY A 5 5.97 -25.22 -0.32
N ASN A 6 6.74 -25.32 -1.40
CA ASN A 6 7.28 -24.17 -2.11
C ASN A 6 6.25 -23.66 -3.13
N VAL A 7 6.05 -22.35 -3.16
CA VAL A 7 5.11 -21.68 -4.05
C VAL A 7 5.81 -20.55 -4.77
N ASN A 8 5.73 -20.55 -6.10
CA ASN A 8 6.06 -19.40 -6.92
C ASN A 8 4.80 -18.93 -7.60
N ALA A 9 4.47 -17.66 -7.47
CA ALA A 9 3.34 -17.05 -8.14
C ALA A 9 3.79 -15.80 -8.89
N ASN A 10 3.24 -15.63 -10.10
CA ASN A 10 3.46 -14.47 -10.94
C ASN A 10 2.10 -14.05 -11.49
N LEU A 11 1.64 -12.87 -11.08
CA LEU A 11 0.45 -12.23 -11.64
C LEU A 11 0.92 -11.07 -12.51
N GLN A 12 0.31 -10.92 -13.68
CA GLN A 12 0.68 -9.88 -14.62
C GLN A 12 -0.55 -9.17 -15.15
N ARG A 13 -0.49 -7.85 -15.18
CA ARG A 13 -1.55 -6.97 -15.72
C ARG A 13 -2.93 -7.26 -15.12
N VAL A 14 -2.99 -7.41 -13.80
CA VAL A 14 -4.27 -7.55 -13.08
C VAL A 14 -4.88 -6.16 -12.91
N ALA A 15 -6.04 -5.92 -13.49
CA ALA A 15 -6.75 -4.66 -13.35
C ALA A 15 -7.35 -4.54 -11.94
N LEU A 16 -6.91 -3.57 -11.16
CA LEU A 16 -7.35 -3.41 -9.76
C LEU A 16 -8.83 -3.03 -9.64
N LEU A 17 -9.39 -2.34 -10.63
CA LEU A 17 -10.82 -1.99 -10.65
C LEU A 17 -11.72 -3.22 -10.69
N ASP A 18 -11.29 -4.27 -11.37
CA ASP A 18 -12.07 -5.50 -11.55
C ASP A 18 -12.08 -6.37 -10.28
N LEU A 19 -11.19 -6.09 -9.33
CA LEU A 19 -11.09 -6.78 -8.04
C LEU A 19 -11.99 -6.16 -6.96
N GLN A 20 -12.64 -5.02 -7.24
CA GLN A 20 -13.43 -4.27 -6.27
C GLN A 20 -14.93 -4.39 -6.57
N GLU A 21 -15.73 -4.46 -5.52
CA GLU A 21 -17.18 -4.38 -5.63
C GLU A 21 -17.60 -3.00 -6.15
N ALA A 22 -18.61 -2.98 -7.02
CA ALA A 22 -18.99 -1.78 -7.76
C ALA A 22 -19.62 -0.69 -6.86
N ASP A 23 -20.08 -1.04 -5.67
CA ASP A 23 -20.75 -0.18 -4.71
C ASP A 23 -19.81 0.50 -3.71
N PHE A 24 -18.50 0.22 -3.76
CA PHE A 24 -17.55 0.94 -2.92
C PHE A 24 -17.48 2.43 -3.30
N PRO A 25 -17.60 3.34 -2.31
CA PRO A 25 -17.67 4.78 -2.57
C PRO A 25 -16.34 5.35 -3.10
N TYR A 26 -15.23 4.71 -2.76
CA TYR A 26 -13.89 5.06 -3.22
C TYR A 26 -13.24 3.81 -3.80
N ARG A 27 -12.67 3.93 -5.01
CA ARG A 27 -12.10 2.79 -5.74
C ARG A 27 -10.67 3.08 -6.18
N LEU A 28 -9.84 2.05 -6.19
CA LEU A 28 -8.45 2.10 -6.64
C LEU A 28 -8.31 1.49 -8.03
N GLY A 29 -7.93 2.28 -9.03
CA GLY A 29 -7.55 1.78 -10.35
C GLY A 29 -6.05 1.61 -10.51
N GLY A 30 -5.67 0.85 -11.54
CA GLY A 30 -4.28 0.58 -11.90
C GLY A 30 -4.08 -0.86 -12.40
N MET A 31 -2.88 -1.11 -12.91
CA MET A 31 -2.46 -2.42 -13.41
C MET A 31 -1.40 -3.02 -12.50
N LEU A 32 -1.73 -4.13 -11.84
CA LEU A 32 -0.89 -4.84 -10.89
C LEU A 32 -0.06 -5.94 -11.58
N ASP A 33 1.25 -5.91 -11.33
CA ASP A 33 2.17 -7.02 -11.52
C ASP A 33 2.69 -7.47 -10.13
N LEU A 34 2.62 -8.77 -9.84
CA LEU A 34 3.07 -9.36 -8.57
C LEU A 34 3.99 -10.54 -8.85
N ARG A 35 5.16 -10.54 -8.19
CA ARG A 35 6.02 -11.73 -8.06
C ARG A 35 6.06 -12.14 -6.61
N PHE A 36 5.82 -13.42 -6.36
CA PHE A 36 5.85 -14.01 -5.04
C PHE A 36 6.62 -15.33 -5.07
N GLN A 37 7.50 -15.52 -4.09
CA GLN A 37 8.18 -16.78 -3.83
C GLN A 37 8.07 -17.07 -2.34
N GLY A 38 7.52 -18.22 -2.00
CA GLY A 38 7.40 -18.70 -0.63
C GLY A 38 7.90 -20.13 -0.49
N GLU A 39 8.45 -20.44 0.67
CA GLU A 39 9.00 -21.74 1.05
C GLU A 39 8.37 -22.19 2.36
N ASN A 40 8.26 -23.50 2.56
CA ASN A 40 7.72 -24.11 3.78
C ASN A 40 6.32 -23.61 4.18
N LEU A 41 5.47 -23.22 3.22
CA LEU A 41 4.16 -22.61 3.50
C LEU A 41 3.18 -23.54 4.25
N GLN A 42 3.43 -24.85 4.23
CA GLN A 42 2.62 -25.85 4.93
C GLN A 42 3.21 -26.26 6.29
N GLU A 43 4.42 -25.80 6.62
CA GLU A 43 5.05 -26.06 7.91
C GLU A 43 4.73 -24.94 8.90
N GLN A 44 3.98 -25.25 9.95
CA GLN A 44 3.68 -24.28 11.01
C GLN A 44 4.98 -23.74 11.62
N GLY A 45 5.11 -22.42 11.63
CA GLY A 45 6.23 -21.71 12.27
C GLY A 45 7.53 -21.66 11.45
N ARG A 46 7.49 -21.94 10.14
CA ARG A 46 8.69 -21.92 9.28
C ARG A 46 8.48 -21.32 7.89
N SER A 47 7.27 -20.87 7.58
CA SER A 47 6.97 -20.31 6.27
C SER A 47 7.72 -19.00 6.07
N GLU A 48 8.46 -18.86 4.99
CA GLU A 48 9.18 -17.63 4.66
C GLU A 48 9.15 -17.36 3.17
N GLY A 49 9.46 -16.13 2.78
CA GLY A 49 9.50 -15.80 1.36
C GLY A 49 9.65 -14.31 1.09
N ARG A 50 9.55 -13.99 -0.20
CA ARG A 50 9.75 -12.64 -0.74
C ARG A 50 8.69 -12.31 -1.76
N PHE A 51 8.42 -11.02 -1.89
CA PHE A 51 7.46 -10.52 -2.84
C PHE A 51 7.91 -9.17 -3.42
N SER A 52 7.47 -8.92 -4.64
CA SER A 52 7.65 -7.67 -5.36
C SER A 52 6.36 -7.35 -6.07
N VAL A 53 5.86 -6.14 -5.86
CA VAL A 53 4.63 -5.61 -6.42
C VAL A 53 4.96 -4.34 -7.18
N GLU A 54 4.46 -4.25 -8.39
CA GLU A 54 4.40 -3.01 -9.15
C GLU A 54 2.95 -2.75 -9.52
N VAL A 55 2.47 -1.53 -9.27
CA VAL A 55 1.18 -1.08 -9.76
C VAL A 55 1.41 0.15 -10.62
N ARG A 56 1.03 0.07 -11.89
CA ARG A 56 1.11 1.20 -12.84
C ARG A 56 -0.23 1.89 -12.99
N ASP A 57 -0.17 3.16 -13.40
CA ASP A 57 -1.33 3.99 -13.71
C ASP A 57 -2.35 4.03 -12.56
N ILE A 58 -1.83 4.16 -11.34
CA ILE A 58 -2.65 4.17 -10.14
C ILE A 58 -3.52 5.41 -10.14
N MET A 59 -4.81 5.20 -9.88
CA MET A 59 -5.78 6.27 -9.77
C MET A 59 -6.75 6.00 -8.62
N LEU A 60 -7.12 7.04 -7.89
CA LEU A 60 -8.23 6.98 -6.95
C LEU A 60 -9.47 7.62 -7.58
N LEU A 61 -10.59 6.93 -7.46
CA LEU A 61 -11.89 7.33 -8.02
C LEU A 61 -12.92 7.52 -6.90
N GLY A 62 -13.93 8.36 -7.15
CA GLY A 62 -15.07 8.55 -6.24
C GLY A 62 -14.84 9.62 -5.16
N LEU A 63 -13.75 10.38 -5.27
CA LEU A 63 -13.36 11.37 -4.26
C LEU A 63 -14.18 12.68 -4.35
N GLU A 64 -15.04 12.85 -5.35
CA GLU A 64 -15.93 14.00 -5.47
C GLU A 64 -16.87 14.18 -4.26
N ARG A 65 -17.19 13.07 -3.58
CA ARG A 65 -18.01 13.05 -2.36
C ARG A 65 -17.39 13.82 -1.19
N ILE A 66 -16.07 14.01 -1.23
CA ILE A 66 -15.29 14.75 -0.22
C ILE A 66 -14.66 16.03 -0.81
N GLY A 67 -15.18 16.51 -1.94
CA GLY A 67 -14.74 17.77 -2.57
C GLY A 67 -13.38 17.69 -3.26
N LEU A 68 -12.90 16.47 -3.57
CA LEU A 68 -11.69 16.24 -4.35
C LEU A 68 -12.02 16.00 -5.84
N PRO A 69 -11.03 16.06 -6.75
CA PRO A 69 -11.23 15.67 -8.14
C PRO A 69 -11.80 14.25 -8.24
N SER A 70 -12.67 14.00 -9.22
CA SER A 70 -13.29 12.67 -9.43
C SER A 70 -12.29 11.56 -9.69
N GLU A 71 -11.11 11.94 -10.19
CA GLU A 71 -9.96 11.08 -10.42
C GLU A 71 -8.69 11.76 -9.91
N VAL A 72 -7.90 11.01 -9.14
CA VAL A 72 -6.61 11.46 -8.62
C VAL A 72 -5.54 10.45 -9.03
N LEU A 73 -4.64 10.87 -9.92
CA LEU A 73 -3.55 10.06 -10.44
C LEU A 73 -2.41 9.97 -9.43
N LEU A 74 -2.10 8.76 -8.96
CA LEU A 74 -1.01 8.48 -8.03
C LEU A 74 0.25 7.93 -8.71
N GLY A 75 0.21 7.71 -10.03
CA GLY A 75 1.38 7.32 -10.82
C GLY A 75 1.71 5.85 -10.69
N VAL A 76 2.97 5.52 -10.37
CA VAL A 76 3.45 4.14 -10.26
C VAL A 76 3.86 3.85 -8.82
N LEU A 77 3.44 2.71 -8.28
CA LEU A 77 3.86 2.20 -6.97
C LEU A 77 4.75 0.97 -7.17
N GLN A 78 5.87 0.95 -6.46
CA GLN A 78 6.75 -0.19 -6.32
C GLN A 78 6.84 -0.56 -4.85
N LEU A 79 6.65 -1.84 -4.55
CA LEU A 79 6.71 -2.37 -3.20
C LEU A 79 7.50 -3.67 -3.21
N ASN A 80 8.55 -3.74 -2.40
CA ASN A 80 9.35 -4.94 -2.19
C ASN A 80 9.37 -5.32 -0.72
N GLY A 81 9.39 -6.62 -0.45
CA GLY A 81 9.42 -7.11 0.92
C GLY A 81 9.62 -8.60 1.06
N ASN A 82 9.60 -9.02 2.31
CA ASN A 82 9.71 -10.41 2.72
C ASN A 82 8.66 -10.75 3.77
N PHE A 83 8.48 -12.03 4.05
CA PHE A 83 7.68 -12.48 5.17
C PHE A 83 8.34 -13.67 5.87
N SER A 84 8.04 -13.79 7.16
CA SER A 84 8.32 -14.94 7.98
C SER A 84 7.10 -15.18 8.86
N GLU A 85 6.49 -16.35 8.71
CA GLU A 85 5.19 -16.68 9.28
C GLU A 85 4.13 -15.62 8.93
N ALA A 86 3.50 -15.03 9.94
CA ALA A 86 2.52 -13.96 9.80
C ALA A 86 3.15 -12.56 9.71
N ARG A 87 4.46 -12.42 9.93
CA ARG A 87 5.14 -11.13 9.89
C ARG A 87 5.58 -10.82 8.48
N VAL A 88 5.07 -9.73 7.94
CA VAL A 88 5.45 -9.18 6.64
C VAL A 88 6.32 -7.94 6.87
N SER A 89 7.50 -7.92 6.28
CA SER A 89 8.39 -6.75 6.24
C SER A 89 8.29 -6.08 4.88
N VAL A 90 7.84 -4.83 4.87
CA VAL A 90 7.89 -3.96 3.69
C VAL A 90 9.23 -3.23 3.74
N GLU A 91 10.18 -3.71 2.96
CA GLU A 91 11.54 -3.16 2.92
C GLU A 91 11.57 -1.85 2.15
N GLN A 92 10.77 -1.77 1.09
CA GLN A 92 10.67 -0.60 0.24
C GLN A 92 9.24 -0.44 -0.25
N LEU A 93 8.73 0.77 -0.09
CA LEU A 93 7.50 1.26 -0.68
C LEU A 93 7.85 2.59 -1.35
N VAL A 94 7.63 2.72 -2.65
CA VAL A 94 7.92 3.96 -3.40
C VAL A 94 6.79 4.21 -4.38
N ALA A 95 6.25 5.43 -4.42
CA ALA A 95 5.42 5.87 -5.53
C ALA A 95 5.91 7.18 -6.14
N THR A 96 5.82 7.27 -7.46
CA THR A 96 6.32 8.38 -8.26
C THR A 96 5.41 8.69 -9.44
N GLY A 97 5.56 9.89 -10.01
CA GLY A 97 4.86 10.28 -11.24
C GLY A 97 3.38 10.63 -11.08
N GLY A 98 2.88 10.70 -9.84
CA GLY A 98 1.52 11.13 -9.53
C GLY A 98 1.43 12.50 -8.84
N VAL A 99 0.24 12.81 -8.33
CA VAL A 99 0.02 14.02 -7.52
C VAL A 99 0.81 14.00 -6.20
N LEU A 100 1.16 12.82 -5.69
CA LEU A 100 1.97 12.65 -4.50
C LEU A 100 3.12 11.69 -4.81
N GLU A 101 4.31 12.02 -4.35
CA GLU A 101 5.41 11.07 -4.24
C GLU A 101 5.40 10.47 -2.84
N LEU A 102 5.71 9.17 -2.73
CA LEU A 102 5.79 8.51 -1.45
C LEU A 102 7.01 7.60 -1.38
N SER A 103 7.57 7.47 -0.19
CA SER A 103 8.62 6.51 0.12
C SER A 103 8.41 5.98 1.53
N GLY A 104 8.76 4.73 1.80
CA GLY A 104 8.60 4.20 3.14
C GLY A 104 8.84 2.71 3.25
N GLY A 105 8.44 2.19 4.40
CA GLY A 105 8.54 0.79 4.74
C GLY A 105 7.97 0.53 6.12
N GLY A 106 8.09 -0.70 6.58
CA GLY A 106 7.63 -1.07 7.91
C GLY A 106 7.24 -2.53 8.00
N THR A 107 6.34 -2.83 8.92
CA THR A 107 5.94 -4.21 9.20
C THR A 107 4.43 -4.33 9.31
N LEU A 108 3.92 -5.48 8.90
CA LEU A 108 2.57 -5.93 9.17
C LEU A 108 2.64 -7.24 9.92
N LEU A 109 1.75 -7.42 10.90
CA LEU A 109 1.47 -8.73 11.48
C LEU A 109 0.11 -9.17 10.95
N VAL A 110 0.10 -10.06 9.97
CA VAL A 110 -1.10 -10.51 9.27
C VAL A 110 -1.92 -11.43 10.17
N GLY A 111 -3.17 -11.06 10.41
CA GLY A 111 -4.14 -11.89 11.12
C GLY A 111 -5.13 -12.54 10.16
N ALA A 112 -6.05 -13.35 10.68
CA ALA A 112 -7.10 -13.97 9.87
C ALA A 112 -8.14 -12.95 9.37
N THR A 113 -8.23 -11.79 10.03
CA THR A 113 -9.15 -10.70 9.67
C THR A 113 -8.43 -9.34 9.64
N PRO A 114 -9.03 -8.31 9.03
CA PRO A 114 -8.48 -6.95 9.06
C PRO A 114 -8.32 -6.37 10.48
N GLU A 115 -9.18 -6.75 11.42
CA GLU A 115 -9.09 -6.33 12.83
C GLU A 115 -7.90 -6.98 13.56
N GLN A 116 -7.52 -8.19 13.13
CA GLN A 116 -6.38 -8.92 13.69
C GLN A 116 -5.06 -8.57 12.99
N THR A 117 -5.12 -7.93 11.83
CA THR A 117 -3.93 -7.50 11.08
C THR A 117 -3.42 -6.19 11.65
N ARG A 118 -2.21 -6.18 12.23
CA ARG A 118 -1.60 -4.98 12.82
C ARG A 118 -0.66 -4.31 11.84
N LEU A 119 -0.71 -2.99 11.81
CA LEU A 119 0.11 -2.14 10.93
C LEU A 119 1.16 -1.39 11.76
N ASN A 120 2.37 -1.29 11.23
CA ASN A 120 3.41 -0.38 11.71
C ASN A 120 4.27 0.07 10.53
N LEU A 121 3.81 1.10 9.82
CA LEU A 121 4.45 1.63 8.63
C LEU A 121 4.94 3.06 8.90
N ASN A 122 6.08 3.40 8.33
CA ASN A 122 6.59 4.76 8.27
C ASN A 122 6.62 5.17 6.79
N VAL A 123 5.88 6.22 6.46
CA VAL A 123 5.71 6.70 5.10
C VAL A 123 6.05 8.17 5.05
N ARG A 124 6.95 8.53 4.15
CA ARG A 124 7.27 9.91 3.80
C ARG A 124 6.52 10.24 2.51
N LEU A 125 5.65 11.24 2.58
CA LEU A 125 4.88 11.77 1.46
C LEU A 125 5.42 13.13 1.05
N HIS A 126 5.49 13.39 -0.24
CA HIS A 126 5.88 14.67 -0.79
C HIS A 126 4.84 15.12 -1.82
N PRO A 127 4.10 16.21 -1.56
CA PRO A 127 3.23 16.80 -2.56
C PRO A 127 4.03 17.27 -3.78
N THR A 128 3.64 16.83 -4.98
CA THR A 128 4.25 17.32 -6.21
C THR A 128 3.65 18.66 -6.64
N ARG A 129 4.19 19.24 -7.71
CA ARG A 129 3.62 20.43 -8.36
C ARG A 129 2.22 20.18 -8.93
N GLN A 130 1.85 18.92 -9.16
CA GLN A 130 0.54 18.53 -9.66
C GLN A 130 -0.48 18.32 -8.52
N THR A 131 -0.05 18.39 -7.25
CA THR A 131 -0.96 18.20 -6.11
C THR A 131 -2.05 19.27 -6.08
N PRO A 132 -3.33 18.89 -6.19
CA PRO A 132 -4.45 19.80 -5.97
C PRO A 132 -4.42 20.46 -4.58
N GLU A 133 -4.87 21.71 -4.48
CA GLU A 133 -4.85 22.47 -3.20
C GLU A 133 -5.63 21.76 -2.09
N ASN A 134 -6.82 21.24 -2.40
CA ASN A 134 -7.64 20.48 -1.46
C ASN A 134 -6.97 19.21 -0.90
N ILE A 135 -6.09 18.54 -1.66
CA ILE A 135 -5.28 17.43 -1.13
C ILE A 135 -4.23 17.95 -0.14
N ARG A 136 -3.63 19.12 -0.40
CA ARG A 136 -2.70 19.75 0.53
C ARG A 136 -3.40 20.12 1.84
N ASP A 137 -4.63 20.63 1.76
CA ASP A 137 -5.44 20.96 2.94
C ASP A 137 -5.73 19.71 3.78
N LEU A 138 -6.06 18.57 3.15
CA LEU A 138 -6.24 17.30 3.86
C LEU A 138 -4.98 16.83 4.58
N LEU A 139 -3.80 17.02 3.98
CA LEU A 139 -2.53 16.71 4.63
C LEU A 139 -2.32 17.57 5.89
N MET A 140 -2.77 18.82 5.88
CA MET A 140 -2.69 19.70 7.06
C MET A 140 -3.61 19.22 8.21
N LEU A 141 -4.71 18.53 7.90
CA LEU A 141 -5.62 17.98 8.92
C LEU A 141 -5.03 16.78 9.67
N THR A 142 -3.94 16.18 9.18
CA THR A 142 -3.24 15.09 9.89
C THR A 142 -2.60 15.57 11.20
N GLY A 143 -2.43 16.88 11.39
CA GLY A 143 -1.69 17.47 12.51
C GLY A 143 -0.16 17.38 12.34
N VAL A 144 0.32 16.71 11.28
CA VAL A 144 1.74 16.63 10.94
C VAL A 144 2.15 17.88 10.19
N ARG A 145 3.20 18.54 10.69
CA ARG A 145 3.81 19.68 9.99
C ARG A 145 4.77 19.16 8.91
N PRO A 146 4.75 19.75 7.71
CA PRO A 146 5.74 19.39 6.69
C PRO A 146 7.15 19.76 7.16
N GLY A 147 8.13 18.94 6.76
CA GLY A 147 9.54 19.23 6.93
C GLY A 147 10.02 20.40 6.05
N PRO A 148 11.30 20.79 6.15
CA PRO A 148 11.87 21.91 5.39
C PRO A 148 11.76 21.76 3.87
N ASP A 149 11.68 20.53 3.38
CA ASP A 149 11.51 20.20 1.96
C ASP A 149 10.04 19.97 1.56
N GLY A 150 9.08 20.30 2.43
CA GLY A 150 7.65 20.13 2.16
C GLY A 150 7.15 18.69 2.32
N SER A 151 7.98 17.74 2.74
CA SER A 151 7.56 16.34 2.97
C SER A 151 6.85 16.15 4.31
N TYR A 152 5.87 15.24 4.34
CA TYR A 152 5.13 14.81 5.51
C TYR A 152 5.58 13.41 5.89
N THR A 153 6.10 13.23 7.10
CA THR A 153 6.42 11.90 7.62
C THR A 153 5.26 11.42 8.46
N LEU A 154 4.55 10.41 7.96
CA LEU A 154 3.41 9.79 8.61
C LEU A 154 3.78 8.42 9.15
N GLN A 155 3.32 8.12 10.35
CA GLN A 155 3.32 6.77 10.90
C GLN A 155 1.92 6.20 10.82
N ILE A 156 1.78 5.06 10.14
CA ILE A 156 0.52 4.34 10.00
C ILE A 156 0.55 3.14 10.95
N GLY A 157 -0.24 3.23 12.01
CA GLY A 157 -0.37 2.21 13.03
C GLY A 157 -1.78 1.63 13.13
N GLY A 158 -2.04 0.89 14.20
CA GLY A 158 -3.36 0.33 14.48
C GLY A 158 -3.60 -0.99 13.77
N THR A 159 -4.85 -1.23 13.38
CA THR A 159 -5.26 -2.45 12.67
C THR A 159 -5.64 -2.12 11.23
N ALA A 160 -5.63 -3.10 10.33
CA ALA A 160 -6.06 -2.87 8.94
C ALA A 160 -7.53 -2.45 8.85
N ALA A 161 -8.37 -2.87 9.78
CA ALA A 161 -9.76 -2.42 9.88
C ALA A 161 -9.90 -0.95 10.36
N ARG A 162 -8.94 -0.47 11.16
CA ARG A 162 -8.95 0.89 11.75
C ARG A 162 -7.53 1.44 11.80
N PRO A 163 -6.96 1.83 10.64
CA PRO A 163 -5.64 2.42 10.60
C PRO A 163 -5.65 3.77 11.28
N VAL A 164 -4.57 4.09 12.00
CA VAL A 164 -4.34 5.39 12.63
C VAL A 164 -3.14 6.03 11.97
N VAL A 165 -3.33 7.26 11.49
CA VAL A 165 -2.28 8.08 10.88
C VAL A 165 -1.86 9.15 11.89
N ARG A 166 -0.56 9.26 12.15
CA ARG A 166 0.04 10.25 13.04
C ARG A 166 1.34 10.80 12.51
#